data_AF-A0A7K3A398-F1
#
_entry.id   AF-A0A7K3A398-F1
#
_cell.length_a   1.000
_cell.length_b   1.000
_cell.length_c   1.000
_cell.angle_alpha   90.00
_cell.angle_beta   90.00
_cell.angle_gamma   90.00
#
_symmetry.space_group_name_H-M   'P 1'
#
loop_
_entity.id
_entity.type
_entity.pdbx_description
1 polymer ?
#
loop_
_entity_poly.entity_id
_entity_poly.type
_entity_poly.pdbx_seq_one_letter_code
_entity_poly.pdbx_strand_id
1 'polypeptide(L)'
;MNTLTGLIAQLPAAGAYAILAAAVLTESVLLIGAFVPTLTLLLASGALARAGDLNLALVIVTASSAVVAGDVLGHRTGRLLGGRLRTGRFGRRVPTAAWRRADTLMARRGGQAVFLSRFVPVVRTLTPHLAGATRLPHRRIAPYSLLAAPLWAGAEATAGYAAAPSFQHVITYGGPALAAAVAVIAAVALAAHKIRRPVCRQTIV
;
A
#
# COMPACT_ATOMS: atom_id res chain seq x y z
N MET A 1 -0.10 5.43 -44.11
CA MET A 1 0.63 5.98 -42.96
C MET A 1 -0.36 6.41 -41.88
N ASN A 2 -0.82 5.66 -40.89
CA ASN A 2 -0.85 4.23 -40.57
C ASN A 2 -1.96 4.11 -39.50
N THR A 3 -3.13 3.61 -39.85
CA THR A 3 -4.20 3.31 -38.87
C THR A 3 -3.75 2.28 -37.83
N LEU A 4 -2.71 1.50 -38.14
CA LEU A 4 -2.03 0.57 -37.24
C LEU A 4 -1.13 1.25 -36.18
N THR A 5 -0.47 2.39 -36.47
CA THR A 5 0.25 3.15 -35.43
C THR A 5 -0.71 3.84 -34.46
N GLY A 6 -1.94 4.17 -34.89
CA GLY A 6 -3.00 4.66 -34.01
C GLY A 6 -3.49 3.61 -33.02
N LEU A 7 -3.47 2.32 -33.39
CA LEU A 7 -3.82 1.18 -32.52
C LEU A 7 -2.67 0.77 -31.58
N ILE A 8 -1.42 0.95 -31.99
CA ILE A 8 -0.23 0.66 -31.15
C ILE A 8 0.02 1.79 -30.14
N ALA A 9 -0.31 3.06 -30.49
CA ALA A 9 -0.33 4.18 -29.55
C ALA A 9 -1.45 4.08 -28.50
N GLN A 10 -2.42 3.17 -28.66
CA GLN A 10 -3.51 2.94 -27.72
C GLN A 10 -3.18 1.92 -26.61
N LEU A 11 -2.00 1.27 -26.60
CA LEU A 11 -1.79 0.07 -25.76
C LEU A 11 -0.46 -0.09 -24.96
N PRO A 12 0.13 0.96 -24.36
CA PRO A 12 0.89 0.75 -23.11
C PRO A 12 0.30 1.47 -21.89
N ALA A 13 -0.44 2.56 -22.08
CA ALA A 13 -0.94 3.40 -20.99
C ALA A 13 -2.11 2.75 -20.22
N ALA A 14 -3.06 2.14 -20.93
CA ALA A 14 -4.20 1.45 -20.31
C ALA A 14 -3.78 0.29 -19.40
N GLY A 15 -2.74 -0.46 -19.80
CA GLY A 15 -2.14 -1.52 -19.00
C GLY A 15 -1.49 -0.98 -17.72
N ALA A 16 -0.78 0.14 -17.80
CA ALA A 16 -0.19 0.79 -16.63
C ALA A 16 -1.26 1.24 -15.61
N TYR A 17 -2.37 1.83 -16.08
CA TYR A 17 -3.50 2.19 -15.21
C TYR A 17 -4.17 0.96 -14.58
N ALA A 18 -4.35 -0.11 -15.34
CA ALA A 18 -4.92 -1.36 -14.83
C ALA A 18 -4.03 -2.03 -13.79
N ILE A 19 -2.71 -2.08 -14.02
CA ILE A 19 -1.73 -2.60 -13.06
C ILE A 19 -1.71 -1.75 -11.79
N LEU A 20 -1.71 -0.42 -11.93
CA LEU A 20 -1.78 0.51 -10.80
C LEU A 20 -3.05 0.26 -9.98
N ALA A 21 -4.21 0.20 -10.63
CA ALA A 21 -5.49 -0.06 -9.96
C ALA A 21 -5.48 -1.43 -9.25
N ALA A 22 -5.02 -2.48 -9.93
CA ALA A 22 -4.96 -3.82 -9.38
C ALA A 22 -4.00 -3.90 -8.18
N ALA A 23 -2.82 -3.27 -8.26
CA ALA A 23 -1.85 -3.24 -7.17
C ALA A 23 -2.41 -2.53 -5.93
N VAL A 24 -2.98 -1.33 -6.13
CA VAL A 24 -3.60 -0.53 -5.06
C VAL A 24 -4.77 -1.28 -4.42
N LEU A 25 -5.62 -1.92 -5.22
CA LEU A 25 -6.75 -2.70 -4.74
C LEU A 25 -6.28 -3.94 -3.96
N THR A 26 -5.29 -4.65 -4.48
CA THR A 26 -4.73 -5.86 -3.88
C THR A 26 -4.08 -5.56 -2.53
N GLU A 27 -3.29 -4.49 -2.42
CA GLU A 27 -2.71 -4.05 -1.15
C GLU A 27 -3.80 -3.65 -0.14
N SER A 28 -4.82 -2.93 -0.61
CA SER A 28 -5.92 -2.48 0.26
C SER A 28 -6.70 -3.66 0.85
N VAL A 29 -6.85 -4.76 0.13
CA VAL A 29 -7.63 -5.92 0.54
C VAL A 29 -6.83 -6.95 1.33
N LEU A 30 -5.56 -7.20 0.98
CA LEU A 30 -4.80 -8.31 1.56
C LEU A 30 -4.36 -8.08 3.01
N LEU A 31 -4.57 -6.89 3.59
CA LEU A 31 -4.05 -6.51 4.92
C LEU A 31 -2.52 -6.64 5.06
N ILE A 32 -1.81 -6.95 3.97
CA ILE A 32 -0.36 -6.96 3.86
C ILE A 32 0.08 -5.52 3.61
N GLY A 33 -0.20 -4.64 4.57
CA GLY A 33 0.21 -3.22 4.53
C GLY A 33 1.72 -3.02 4.72
N ALA A 34 2.54 -4.05 4.52
CA ALA A 34 3.96 -4.04 4.85
C ALA A 34 4.90 -4.39 3.69
N PHE A 35 4.40 -4.87 2.53
CA PHE A 35 5.29 -5.44 1.51
C PHE A 35 4.99 -5.10 0.04
N VAL A 36 3.95 -4.31 -0.26
CA VAL A 36 3.55 -4.02 -1.65
C VAL A 36 3.91 -2.59 -2.05
N PRO A 37 4.34 -2.35 -3.31
CA PRO A 37 5.01 -1.14 -3.75
C PRO A 37 4.01 -0.05 -4.14
N THR A 38 2.95 0.22 -3.36
CA THR A 38 1.99 1.26 -3.78
C THR A 38 2.62 2.65 -3.82
N LEU A 39 3.43 3.00 -2.83
CA LEU A 39 4.16 4.28 -2.81
C LEU A 39 5.10 4.38 -4.02
N THR A 40 5.89 3.34 -4.27
CA THR A 40 6.83 3.34 -5.39
C THR A 40 6.12 3.30 -6.75
N LEU A 41 4.99 2.59 -6.88
CA LEU A 41 4.18 2.57 -8.11
C LEU A 41 3.53 3.93 -8.40
N LEU A 42 3.00 4.62 -7.39
CA LEU A 42 2.42 5.96 -7.56
C LEU A 42 3.49 7.01 -7.88
N LEU A 43 4.64 6.95 -7.20
CA LEU A 43 5.79 7.80 -7.52
C LEU A 43 6.29 7.55 -8.95
N ALA A 44 6.44 6.28 -9.35
CA ALA A 44 6.83 5.92 -10.70
C ALA A 44 5.80 6.35 -11.75
N SER A 45 4.50 6.18 -11.46
CA SER A 45 3.41 6.63 -12.35
C SER A 45 3.40 8.15 -12.50
N GLY A 46 3.70 8.90 -11.43
CA GLY A 46 3.90 10.35 -11.46
C GLY A 46 5.11 10.75 -12.31
N ALA A 47 6.23 10.04 -12.18
CA ALA A 47 7.42 10.29 -12.99
C ALA A 47 7.20 9.99 -14.48
N LEU A 48 6.50 8.89 -14.81
CA LEU A 48 6.08 8.57 -16.18
C LEU A 48 5.11 9.64 -16.73
N ALA A 49 4.25 10.19 -15.88
CA ALA A 49 3.40 11.30 -16.30
C ALA A 49 4.20 12.56 -16.63
N ARG A 50 5.34 12.79 -15.97
CA ARG A 50 6.25 13.89 -16.30
C ARG A 50 6.98 13.69 -17.63
N ALA A 51 7.26 12.44 -17.98
CA ALA A 51 7.87 12.06 -19.27
C ALA A 51 6.88 12.16 -20.44
N GLY A 52 5.58 12.29 -20.17
CA GLY A 52 4.52 12.37 -21.18
C GLY A 52 3.86 11.04 -21.51
N ASP A 53 4.31 9.93 -20.89
CA ASP A 53 3.80 8.58 -21.14
C ASP A 53 2.43 8.34 -20.48
N LEU A 54 2.14 9.04 -19.38
CA LEU A 54 0.87 8.97 -18.65
C LEU A 54 0.27 10.36 -18.42
N ASN A 55 -1.05 10.42 -18.30
CA ASN A 55 -1.73 11.61 -17.80
C ASN A 55 -1.80 11.59 -16.26
N LEU A 56 -1.25 12.62 -15.61
CA LEU A 56 -1.21 12.73 -14.15
C LEU A 56 -2.62 12.74 -13.51
N ALA A 57 -3.58 13.44 -14.12
CA ALA A 57 -4.95 13.46 -13.62
C ALA A 57 -5.59 12.07 -13.68
N LEU A 58 -5.37 11.32 -14.76
CA LEU A 58 -5.84 9.93 -14.87
C LEU A 58 -5.16 9.01 -13.84
N VAL A 59 -3.87 9.21 -13.53
CA VAL A 59 -3.18 8.46 -12.46
C VAL A 59 -3.89 8.70 -11.13
N ILE A 60 -4.16 9.96 -10.79
CA ILE A 60 -4.81 10.35 -9.53
C ILE A 60 -6.22 9.78 -9.46
N VAL A 61 -7.03 9.92 -10.52
CA VAL A 61 -8.41 9.40 -10.57
C VAL A 61 -8.43 7.88 -10.45
N THR A 62 -7.55 7.19 -11.18
CA THR A 62 -7.45 5.72 -11.16
C THR A 62 -7.07 5.22 -9.77
N ALA A 63 -6.01 5.76 -9.17
CA ALA A 63 -5.57 5.39 -7.84
C ALA A 63 -6.65 5.70 -6.79
N SER A 64 -7.27 6.88 -6.86
CA SER A 64 -8.35 7.27 -5.92
C SER A 64 -9.55 6.33 -6.01
N SER A 65 -9.93 5.93 -7.22
CA SER A 65 -11.05 5.01 -7.44
C SER A 65 -10.74 3.60 -6.91
N ALA A 66 -9.53 3.10 -7.18
CA ALA A 66 -9.07 1.81 -6.67
C ALA A 66 -9.01 1.80 -5.12
N VAL A 67 -8.58 2.90 -4.52
CA VAL A 67 -8.58 3.11 -3.08
C VAL A 67 -9.98 3.05 -2.49
N VAL A 68 -10.92 3.83 -3.03
CA VAL A 68 -12.28 3.89 -2.49
C VAL A 68 -12.96 2.52 -2.63
N ALA A 69 -12.75 1.83 -3.76
CA ALA A 69 -13.19 0.46 -3.93
C ALA A 69 -12.55 -0.49 -2.90
N GLY A 70 -11.25 -0.36 -2.66
CA GLY A 70 -10.51 -1.09 -1.63
C GLY A 70 -11.05 -0.85 -0.23
N ASP A 71 -11.37 0.39 0.13
CA ASP A 71 -11.93 0.75 1.43
C ASP A 71 -13.34 0.14 1.63
N VAL A 72 -14.15 0.10 0.57
CA VAL A 72 -15.45 -0.59 0.59
C VAL A 72 -15.26 -2.09 0.83
N LEU A 73 -14.34 -2.72 0.09
CA LEU A 73 -14.04 -4.14 0.24
C LEU A 73 -13.48 -4.44 1.64
N GLY A 74 -12.50 -3.66 2.10
CA GLY A 74 -11.89 -3.77 3.42
C GLY A 74 -12.92 -3.58 4.54
N HIS A 75 -13.86 -2.66 4.37
CA HIS A 75 -14.97 -2.51 5.31
C HIS A 75 -15.89 -3.74 5.34
N ARG A 76 -16.17 -4.34 4.19
CA ARG A 76 -16.99 -5.56 4.09
C ARG A 76 -16.27 -6.78 4.68
N THR A 77 -15.01 -7.01 4.32
CA THR A 77 -14.19 -8.09 4.87
C THR A 77 -14.04 -7.93 6.38
N GLY A 78 -13.79 -6.71 6.87
CA GLY A 78 -13.75 -6.39 8.29
C GLY A 78 -15.06 -6.67 9.02
N ARG A 79 -16.21 -6.38 8.39
CA ARG A 79 -17.54 -6.68 8.96
C ARG A 79 -17.83 -8.18 9.05
N LEU A 80 -17.47 -8.93 8.00
CA LEU A 80 -17.63 -10.38 7.95
C LEU A 80 -16.70 -11.11 8.94
N LEU A 81 -15.42 -10.74 8.92
CA LEU A 81 -14.40 -11.34 9.78
C LEU A 81 -14.50 -10.86 11.22
N GLY A 82 -14.88 -9.61 11.49
CA GLY A 82 -14.94 -9.04 12.84
C GLY A 82 -15.88 -9.81 13.78
N GLY A 83 -17.02 -10.29 13.25
CA GLY A 83 -17.92 -11.17 13.99
C GLY A 83 -17.25 -12.50 14.36
N ARG A 84 -16.61 -13.16 13.39
CA ARG A 84 -15.89 -14.44 13.58
C ARG A 84 -14.62 -14.30 14.42
N LEU A 85 -13.94 -13.16 14.33
CA LEU A 85 -12.74 -12.86 15.10
C LEU A 85 -13.12 -12.69 16.57
N ARG A 86 -14.12 -11.87 16.91
CA ARG A 86 -14.57 -11.66 18.30
C ARG A 86 -15.04 -12.94 18.99
N THR A 87 -15.67 -13.87 18.27
CA THR A 87 -16.19 -15.13 18.85
C THR A 87 -15.26 -16.33 18.69
N GLY A 88 -14.28 -16.27 17.78
CA GLY A 88 -13.38 -17.37 17.46
C GLY A 88 -12.16 -17.49 18.38
N ARG A 89 -11.38 -18.57 18.20
CA ARG A 89 -10.15 -18.87 18.97
C ARG A 89 -9.11 -17.73 18.97
N PHE A 90 -9.01 -16.96 17.88
CA PHE A 90 -8.07 -15.85 17.77
C PHE A 90 -8.54 -14.58 18.51
N GLY A 91 -9.82 -14.23 18.53
CA GLY A 91 -10.28 -13.05 19.29
C GLY A 91 -10.31 -13.25 20.79
N ARG A 92 -10.36 -14.50 21.28
CA ARG A 92 -10.11 -14.79 22.71
C ARG A 92 -8.69 -14.39 23.16
N ARG A 93 -7.73 -14.26 22.23
CA ARG A 93 -6.38 -13.74 22.52
C ARG A 93 -6.32 -12.21 22.59
N VAL A 94 -7.30 -11.51 22.02
CA VAL A 94 -7.35 -10.04 22.03
C VAL A 94 -8.15 -9.59 23.26
N PRO A 95 -7.57 -8.74 24.13
CA PRO A 95 -8.28 -8.26 25.32
C PRO A 95 -9.59 -7.57 24.96
N THR A 96 -10.66 -7.87 25.71
CA THR A 96 -11.96 -7.18 25.58
C THR A 96 -11.85 -5.67 25.74
N ALA A 97 -10.91 -5.20 26.57
CA ALA A 97 -10.59 -3.78 26.70
C ALA A 97 -10.11 -3.14 25.39
N ALA A 98 -9.34 -3.86 24.56
CA ALA A 98 -8.87 -3.37 23.27
C ALA A 98 -10.03 -3.23 22.27
N TRP A 99 -10.92 -4.23 22.22
CA TRP A 99 -12.14 -4.16 21.41
C TRP A 99 -13.04 -2.99 21.81
N ARG A 100 -13.25 -2.79 23.12
CA ARG A 100 -14.06 -1.66 23.61
C ARG A 100 -13.46 -0.31 23.25
N ARG A 101 -12.13 -0.17 23.29
CA ARG A 101 -11.41 1.04 22.84
C ARG A 101 -11.59 1.26 21.33
N ALA A 102 -11.48 0.21 20.53
CA ALA A 102 -11.70 0.30 19.08
C ALA A 102 -13.15 0.70 18.76
N ASP A 103 -14.13 0.09 19.42
CA ASP A 103 -15.56 0.44 19.28
C ASP A 103 -15.81 1.91 19.64
N THR A 104 -15.29 2.39 20.78
CA THR A 104 -15.47 3.79 21.21
C THR A 104 -14.77 4.78 20.28
N LEU A 105 -13.54 4.48 19.85
CA LEU A 105 -12.80 5.32 18.91
C LEU A 105 -13.51 5.42 17.55
N MET A 106 -13.93 4.29 16.99
CA MET A 106 -14.64 4.26 15.71
C MET A 106 -16.02 4.91 15.79
N ALA A 107 -16.75 4.73 16.90
CA ALA A 107 -18.04 5.37 17.11
C ALA A 107 -17.93 6.90 17.17
N ARG A 108 -16.90 7.42 17.84
CA ARG A 108 -16.69 8.88 18.02
C ARG A 108 -15.97 9.54 16.84
N ARG A 109 -14.95 8.90 16.28
CA ARG A 109 -14.02 9.50 15.31
C ARG A 109 -13.75 8.64 14.08
N GLY A 110 -14.55 7.63 13.78
CA GLY A 110 -14.28 6.68 12.68
C GLY A 110 -14.02 7.33 11.32
N GLY A 111 -14.75 8.39 10.98
CA GLY A 111 -14.51 9.17 9.76
C GLY A 111 -13.15 9.88 9.73
N GLN A 112 -12.86 10.66 10.77
CA GLN A 112 -11.55 11.33 10.93
C GLN A 112 -10.40 10.32 11.00
N ALA A 113 -10.62 9.16 11.63
CA ALA A 113 -9.63 8.11 11.70
C ALA A 113 -9.31 7.54 10.31
N VAL A 114 -10.30 7.35 9.44
CA VAL A 114 -10.08 6.93 8.04
C VAL A 114 -9.34 8.00 7.24
N PHE A 115 -9.65 9.28 7.46
CA PHE A 115 -8.94 10.37 6.79
C PHE A 115 -7.47 10.44 7.20
N LEU A 116 -7.20 10.47 8.51
CA LEU A 116 -5.84 10.62 9.05
C LEU A 116 -4.99 9.38 8.83
N SER A 117 -5.58 8.19 8.93
CA SER A 117 -4.85 6.94 8.73
C SER A 117 -4.33 6.78 7.32
N ARG A 118 -4.96 7.43 6.33
CA ARG A 118 -4.57 7.42 4.92
C ARG A 118 -3.08 7.73 4.71
N PHE A 119 -2.54 8.64 5.51
CA PHE A 119 -1.14 9.09 5.45
C PHE A 119 -0.16 8.18 6.19
N VAL A 120 -0.65 7.13 6.85
CA VAL A 120 0.17 6.15 7.58
C VAL A 120 0.02 4.79 6.90
N PRO A 121 1.03 4.30 6.16
CA PRO A 121 0.92 3.14 5.26
C PRO A 121 0.31 1.87 5.86
N VAL A 122 0.66 1.55 7.12
CA VAL A 122 0.13 0.37 7.81
C VAL A 122 -1.29 0.62 8.32
N VAL A 123 -1.58 1.83 8.79
CA VAL A 123 -2.86 2.14 9.44
C VAL A 123 -3.96 2.34 8.42
N ARG A 124 -3.66 2.88 7.22
CA ARG A 124 -4.65 3.10 6.15
C ARG A 124 -5.36 1.83 5.70
N THR A 125 -4.66 0.69 5.65
CA THR A 125 -5.24 -0.60 5.24
C THR A 125 -6.04 -1.23 6.38
N LEU A 126 -5.59 -1.03 7.63
CA LEU A 126 -6.28 -1.55 8.82
C LEU A 126 -7.56 -0.79 9.15
N THR A 127 -7.62 0.51 8.89
CA THR A 127 -8.74 1.35 9.38
C THR A 127 -10.10 0.99 8.77
N PRO A 128 -10.24 0.80 7.44
CA PRO A 128 -11.50 0.33 6.85
C PRO A 128 -11.95 -1.01 7.42
N HIS A 129 -11.01 -1.93 7.63
CA HIS A 129 -11.26 -3.24 8.22
C HIS A 129 -11.71 -3.14 9.68
N LEU A 130 -11.05 -2.29 10.48
CA LEU A 130 -11.46 -2.02 11.86
C LEU A 130 -12.84 -1.37 11.92
N ALA A 131 -13.13 -0.39 11.05
CA ALA A 131 -14.46 0.21 10.95
C ALA A 131 -15.53 -0.83 10.57
N GLY A 132 -15.18 -1.81 9.73
CA GLY A 132 -16.01 -2.97 9.43
C GLY A 132 -16.27 -3.84 10.66
N ALA A 133 -15.19 -4.18 11.37
CA ALA A 133 -15.23 -5.08 12.53
C ALA A 133 -16.02 -4.49 13.71
N THR A 134 -16.01 -3.18 13.90
CA THR A 134 -16.82 -2.45 14.89
C THR A 134 -18.26 -2.18 14.40
N ARG A 135 -18.63 -2.69 13.23
CA ARG A 135 -19.95 -2.54 12.57
C ARG A 135 -20.35 -1.10 12.24
N LEU A 136 -19.42 -0.15 12.25
CA LEU A 136 -19.68 1.25 11.89
C LEU A 136 -20.32 1.33 10.50
N PRO A 137 -21.40 2.09 10.27
CA PRO A 137 -21.99 2.20 8.94
C PRO A 137 -21.00 2.83 7.94
N HIS A 138 -20.83 2.22 6.76
CA HIS A 138 -19.90 2.72 5.74
C HIS A 138 -20.17 4.18 5.35
N ARG A 139 -21.44 4.61 5.36
CA ARG A 139 -21.86 6.01 5.09
C ARG A 139 -21.18 7.04 6.00
N ARG A 140 -20.75 6.66 7.21
CA ARG A 140 -20.02 7.57 8.13
C ARG A 140 -18.54 7.74 7.76
N ILE A 141 -17.95 6.79 7.02
CA ILE A 141 -16.53 6.84 6.63
C ILE A 141 -16.33 7.19 5.16
N ALA A 142 -17.32 6.89 4.30
CA ALA A 142 -17.28 7.14 2.87
C ALA A 142 -16.90 8.58 2.48
N PRO A 143 -17.48 9.66 3.06
CA PRO A 143 -17.09 11.02 2.67
C PRO A 143 -15.63 11.33 3.03
N TYR A 144 -15.13 10.78 4.14
CA TYR A 144 -13.73 10.96 4.54
C TYR A 144 -12.77 10.20 3.63
N SER A 145 -13.12 8.98 3.22
CA SER A 145 -12.34 8.21 2.24
C SER A 145 -12.33 8.91 0.86
N LEU A 146 -13.49 9.41 0.40
CA LEU A 146 -13.62 10.14 -0.87
C LEU A 146 -12.79 11.44 -0.92
N LEU A 147 -12.60 12.10 0.24
CA LEU A 147 -11.73 13.27 0.33
C LEU A 147 -10.25 12.89 0.49
N ALA A 148 -9.96 11.89 1.31
CA ALA A 148 -8.59 11.48 1.60
C ALA A 148 -7.91 10.80 0.40
N ALA A 149 -8.64 10.02 -0.38
CA ALA A 149 -8.13 9.27 -1.52
C ALA A 149 -7.46 10.17 -2.59
N PRO A 150 -8.13 11.20 -3.15
CA PRO A 150 -7.51 12.09 -4.12
C PRO A 150 -6.43 12.97 -3.54
N LEU A 151 -6.53 13.40 -2.27
CA LEU A 151 -5.47 14.16 -1.61
C LEU A 151 -4.20 13.33 -1.48
N TRP A 152 -4.32 12.08 -1.04
CA TRP A 152 -3.20 11.17 -0.89
C TRP A 152 -2.61 10.75 -2.24
N ALA A 153 -3.45 10.34 -3.19
CA ALA A 153 -3.01 9.95 -4.54
C ALA A 153 -2.37 11.13 -5.28
N GLY A 154 -2.95 12.33 -5.15
CA GLY A 154 -2.42 13.57 -5.67
C GLY A 154 -1.06 13.93 -5.06
N ALA A 155 -0.93 13.83 -3.73
CA ALA A 155 0.34 14.10 -3.06
C ALA A 155 1.45 13.15 -3.52
N GLU A 156 1.21 11.83 -3.56
CA GLU A 156 2.23 10.86 -3.99
C GLU A 156 2.53 10.96 -5.49
N ALA A 157 1.51 11.04 -6.36
CA ALA A 157 1.73 11.15 -7.80
C ALA A 157 2.43 12.47 -8.17
N THR A 158 2.06 13.59 -7.54
CA THR A 158 2.71 14.89 -7.78
C THR A 158 4.13 14.90 -7.22
N ALA A 159 4.38 14.29 -6.06
CA ALA A 159 5.73 14.11 -5.54
C ALA A 159 6.61 13.32 -6.53
N GLY A 160 6.08 12.24 -7.12
CA GLY A 160 6.77 11.47 -8.17
C GLY A 160 7.02 12.29 -9.43
N TYR A 161 6.02 13.06 -9.87
CA TYR A 161 6.11 13.97 -11.02
C TYR A 161 7.17 15.05 -10.84
N ALA A 162 7.23 15.66 -9.65
CA ALA A 162 8.21 16.69 -9.31
C ALA A 162 9.62 16.12 -9.08
N ALA A 163 9.73 14.93 -8.51
CA ALA A 163 11.00 14.25 -8.25
C ALA A 163 11.58 13.53 -9.48
N ALA A 164 10.82 13.37 -10.57
CA ALA A 164 11.24 12.70 -11.79
C ALA A 164 12.60 13.16 -12.37
N PRO A 165 12.93 14.48 -12.40
CA PRO A 165 14.24 14.94 -12.86
C PRO A 165 15.39 14.47 -11.95
N SER A 166 15.13 14.37 -10.65
CA SER A 166 16.09 13.88 -9.64
C SER A 166 16.26 12.36 -9.72
N PHE A 167 15.22 11.62 -10.12
CA PHE A 167 15.30 10.17 -10.33
C PHE A 167 16.25 9.80 -11.46
N GLN A 168 16.41 10.61 -12.51
CA GLN A 168 17.43 10.33 -13.54
C GLN A 168 18.86 10.46 -12.97
N HIS A 169 19.10 11.37 -12.02
CA HIS A 169 20.37 11.46 -11.30
C HIS A 169 20.55 10.30 -10.30
N VAL A 170 19.49 9.90 -9.58
CA VAL A 170 19.53 8.78 -8.62
C VAL A 170 19.58 7.41 -9.30
N ILE A 171 19.04 7.22 -10.50
CA ILE A 171 19.18 5.95 -11.23
C ILE A 171 20.60 5.84 -11.82
N THR A 172 21.20 6.95 -12.24
CA THR A 172 22.57 7.01 -12.75
C THR A 172 23.62 6.79 -11.63
N TYR A 173 23.42 7.36 -10.43
CA TYR A 173 24.39 7.26 -9.31
C TYR A 173 23.94 6.36 -8.14
N GLY A 174 22.65 6.25 -7.89
CA GLY A 174 22.06 5.51 -6.77
C GLY A 174 21.79 4.03 -7.05
N GLY A 175 21.66 3.60 -8.31
CA GLY A 175 21.62 2.18 -8.67
C GLY A 175 22.86 1.40 -8.18
N PRO A 176 24.08 1.88 -8.46
CA PRO A 176 25.31 1.31 -7.91
C PRO A 176 25.40 1.38 -6.37
N ALA A 177 24.93 2.48 -5.76
CA ALA A 177 24.99 2.66 -4.31
C ALA A 177 24.03 1.72 -3.55
N LEU A 178 22.83 1.49 -4.08
CA LEU A 178 21.86 0.56 -3.49
C LEU A 178 22.33 -0.90 -3.67
N ALA A 179 22.89 -1.25 -4.84
CA ALA A 179 23.50 -2.56 -5.08
C ALA A 179 24.68 -2.82 -4.13
N ALA A 180 25.54 -1.81 -3.91
CA ALA A 180 26.64 -1.88 -2.95
C ALA A 180 26.14 -2.06 -1.51
N ALA A 181 25.10 -1.32 -1.10
CA ALA A 181 24.52 -1.47 0.24
C ALA A 181 23.92 -2.87 0.46
N VAL A 182 23.19 -3.41 -0.52
CA VAL A 182 22.64 -4.78 -0.47
C VAL A 182 23.77 -5.83 -0.44
N ALA A 183 24.82 -5.64 -1.23
CA ALA A 183 25.98 -6.52 -1.23
C ALA A 183 26.73 -6.52 0.11
N VAL A 184 26.89 -5.35 0.74
CA VAL A 184 27.49 -5.22 2.08
C VAL A 184 26.63 -5.90 3.13
N ILE A 185 25.32 -5.69 3.11
CA ILE A 185 24.39 -6.34 4.06
C ILE A 185 24.43 -7.87 3.89
N ALA A 186 24.45 -8.37 2.65
CA ALA A 186 24.57 -9.80 2.35
C ALA A 186 25.92 -10.37 2.79
N ALA A 187 27.02 -9.66 2.55
CA ALA A 187 28.36 -10.07 2.98
C ALA A 187 28.48 -10.13 4.51
N VAL A 188 27.93 -9.13 5.21
CA VAL A 188 27.87 -9.11 6.69
C VAL A 188 27.00 -10.23 7.22
N ALA A 189 25.85 -10.49 6.60
CA ALA A 189 24.98 -11.60 6.98
C ALA A 189 25.64 -12.97 6.75
N LEU A 190 26.35 -13.17 5.63
CA LEU A 190 27.10 -14.40 5.34
C LEU A 190 28.30 -14.57 6.28
N ALA A 191 29.05 -13.50 6.55
CA ALA A 191 30.14 -13.51 7.52
C ALA A 191 29.62 -13.83 8.92
N ALA A 192 28.52 -13.20 9.35
CA ALA A 192 27.86 -13.48 10.61
C ALA A 192 27.33 -14.93 10.66
N HIS A 193 26.80 -15.47 9.57
CA HIS A 193 26.31 -16.85 9.50
C HIS A 193 27.45 -17.88 9.50
N LYS A 194 28.63 -17.54 8.93
CA LYS A 194 29.83 -18.36 8.95
C LYS A 194 30.52 -18.35 10.33
N ILE A 195 30.50 -17.20 11.02
CA ILE A 195 31.00 -17.04 12.39
C ILE A 195 30.02 -17.67 13.41
N ARG A 196 28.71 -17.62 13.15
CA ARG A 196 27.65 -18.29 13.95
C ARG A 196 27.48 -19.78 13.65
N ARG A 197 28.32 -20.37 12.79
CA ARG A 197 28.54 -21.82 12.79
C ARG A 197 29.83 -22.14 13.58
N PRO A 198 29.83 -22.03 14.93
CA PRO A 198 30.84 -22.72 15.70
C PRO A 198 30.62 -24.21 15.49
N VAL A 199 31.69 -24.87 15.04
CA VAL A 199 31.82 -26.32 14.98
C VAL A 199 31.45 -26.89 16.36
N CYS A 200 30.27 -27.50 16.47
CA CYS A 200 29.95 -28.37 17.59
C CYS A 200 28.95 -29.45 17.16
N ARG A 201 29.49 -30.57 16.67
CA ARG A 201 28.94 -31.89 16.98
C ARG A 201 30.10 -32.85 17.29
N GLN A 202 30.05 -33.36 18.52
CA GLN A 202 30.97 -34.25 19.22
C GLN A 202 31.13 -35.65 18.60
N THR A 203 32.26 -36.27 18.97
CA THR A 203 32.55 -37.69 19.32
C THR A 203 31.36 -38.65 19.54
N ILE A 204 31.59 -39.95 19.25
CA ILE A 204 30.89 -41.24 19.54
C ILE A 204 30.73 -41.97 18.18
N VAL A 205 31.41 -43.08 17.83
CA VAL A 205 32.01 -44.25 18.52
C VAL A 205 33.41 -44.49 17.97
#